data_AF-A0A7W1XV79-F1
#
_entry.id   AF-A0A7W1XV79-F1
#
_cell.length_a   1.000
_cell.length_b   1.000
_cell.length_c   1.000
_cell.angle_alpha   90.00
_cell.angle_beta   90.00
_cell.angle_gamma   90.00
#
_symmetry.space_group_name_H-M   'P 1'
#
loop_
_entity.id
_entity.type
_entity.pdbx_description
1 polymer ?
#
loop_
_entity_poly.entity_id
_entity_poly.type
_entity_poly.pdbx_seq_one_letter_code
_entity_poly.pdbx_strand_id
1 'polypeptide(L)'
;MNRQFYAERPNQKWVTDVTRIPVGGQNLFLSAIMDLFNNEIVAFHISSRNNNALVLNTVRKALEKKRTCLEPSFTAIGISNTRPMTTTTCWLSLA
;
A
#
# COMPACT_ATOMS: atom_id res chain seq x y z
N MET A 1 -19.72 22.06 16.72
CA MET A 1 -18.69 21.03 16.45
C MET A 1 -17.85 21.49 15.28
N ASN A 2 -16.56 21.78 15.48
CA ASN A 2 -15.66 22.18 14.40
C ASN A 2 -14.76 21.00 14.01
N ARG A 3 -15.12 20.26 12.96
CA ARG A 3 -14.34 19.12 12.47
C ARG A 3 -13.24 19.62 11.53
N GLN A 4 -11.99 19.54 11.97
CA GLN A 4 -10.84 19.97 11.17
C GLN A 4 -10.48 18.93 10.09
N PHE A 5 -11.18 18.98 8.96
CA PHE A 5 -10.92 18.12 7.79
C PHE A 5 -9.67 18.50 6.99
N TYR A 6 -9.05 19.64 7.27
CA TYR A 6 -7.80 20.04 6.61
C TYR A 6 -6.59 19.27 7.15
N ALA A 7 -5.70 18.84 6.27
CA ALA A 7 -4.38 18.29 6.57
C ALA A 7 -3.32 19.19 5.93
N GLU A 8 -2.24 19.49 6.65
CA GLU A 8 -1.17 20.39 6.19
C GLU A 8 -0.08 19.64 5.41
N ARG A 9 -0.01 18.32 5.60
CA ARG A 9 0.98 17.44 4.97
C ARG A 9 0.32 16.14 4.52
N PRO A 10 0.86 15.48 3.48
CA PRO A 10 0.45 14.12 3.12
C PRO A 10 0.43 13.23 4.35
N ASN A 11 -0.52 12.31 4.39
CA ASN A 11 -0.56 11.19 5.32
C ASN A 11 -0.72 11.55 6.80
N GLN A 12 -1.03 12.81 7.11
CA GLN A 12 -1.30 13.29 8.47
C GLN A 12 -2.69 12.90 8.98
N LYS A 13 -3.69 12.85 8.08
CA LYS A 13 -5.07 12.47 8.38
C LYS A 13 -5.62 11.61 7.25
N TRP A 14 -6.11 10.43 7.61
CA TRP A 14 -6.78 9.53 6.69
C TRP A 14 -8.28 9.45 7.03
N VAL A 15 -9.12 9.41 6.01
CA VAL A 15 -10.56 9.12 6.15
C VAL A 15 -10.84 7.75 5.56
N THR A 16 -11.69 6.99 6.26
CA THR A 16 -12.12 5.66 5.83
C THR A 16 -13.62 5.68 5.59
N ASP A 17 -14.07 5.27 4.41
CA ASP A 17 -15.49 5.04 4.13
C ASP A 17 -15.78 3.56 3.89
N VAL A 18 -17.03 3.15 4.14
CA VAL A 18 -17.55 1.81 3.83
C VAL A 18 -18.84 1.93 3.03
N THR A 19 -18.73 1.82 1.71
CA THR A 19 -19.86 1.90 0.78
C THR A 19 -20.46 0.51 0.53
N ARG A 20 -21.79 0.38 0.61
CA ARG A 20 -22.52 -0.82 0.17
C ARG A 20 -22.85 -0.71 -1.32
N ILE A 21 -22.49 -1.72 -2.10
CA ILE A 21 -22.70 -1.79 -3.55
C ILE A 21 -23.60 -3.00 -3.87
N PRO A 22 -24.85 -2.81 -4.35
CA PRO A 22 -25.69 -3.91 -4.81
C PRO A 22 -25.23 -4.38 -6.19
N VAL A 23 -24.96 -5.68 -6.35
CA VAL A 23 -24.51 -6.29 -7.63
C VAL A 23 -25.19 -7.64 -7.81
N GLY A 24 -25.96 -7.81 -8.89
CA GLY A 24 -26.52 -9.12 -9.28
C GLY A 24 -27.38 -9.82 -8.22
N GLY A 25 -28.12 -9.06 -7.40
CA GLY A 25 -28.91 -9.59 -6.28
C GLY A 25 -28.11 -9.84 -4.98
N GLN A 26 -26.80 -9.61 -4.99
CA GLN A 26 -25.93 -9.69 -3.81
C GLN A 26 -25.50 -8.28 -3.33
N ASN A 27 -25.03 -8.19 -2.09
CA ASN A 27 -24.50 -6.96 -1.53
C ASN A 27 -22.99 -7.10 -1.30
N LEU A 28 -22.22 -6.24 -1.97
CA LEU A 28 -20.80 -6.07 -1.70
C LEU A 28 -20.59 -4.84 -0.80
N PHE A 29 -19.48 -4.85 -0.08
CA PHE A 29 -19.04 -3.76 0.77
C PHE A 29 -17.62 -3.39 0.37
N LEU A 30 -17.45 -2.16 -0.10
CA LEU A 30 -16.19 -1.53 -0.43
C LEU A 30 -15.74 -0.72 0.78
N SER A 31 -14.57 -1.03 1.34
CA SER A 31 -13.87 -0.16 2.28
C SER A 31 -12.73 0.53 1.55
N ALA A 32 -12.66 1.85 1.65
CA ALA A 32 -11.61 2.66 1.03
C ALA A 32 -11.00 3.62 2.06
N ILE A 33 -9.69 3.87 1.92
CA ILE A 33 -8.91 4.82 2.73
C ILE A 33 -8.41 5.92 1.80
N MET A 34 -8.75 7.16 2.11
CA MET A 34 -8.37 8.36 1.37
C MET A 34 -7.47 9.26 2.24
N ASP A 35 -6.44 9.84 1.64
CA ASP A 35 -5.63 10.89 2.27
C ASP A 35 -6.33 12.23 2.11
N LEU A 36 -6.54 12.95 3.23
CA LEU A 36 -7.22 14.25 3.22
C LEU A 36 -6.35 15.39 2.67
N PHE A 37 -5.05 15.18 2.48
CA PHE A 37 -4.17 16.20 1.93
C PHE A 37 -4.35 16.40 0.41
N ASN A 38 -4.46 15.32 -0.35
CA ASN A 38 -4.52 15.33 -1.82
C ASN A 38 -5.75 14.59 -2.40
N ASN A 39 -6.66 14.11 -1.55
CA ASN A 39 -7.82 13.28 -1.91
C ASN A 39 -7.47 11.97 -2.65
N GLU A 40 -6.22 11.48 -2.54
CA GLU A 40 -5.80 10.21 -3.16
C GLU A 40 -6.33 9.01 -2.38
N ILE A 41 -6.76 7.97 -3.10
CA ILE A 41 -7.06 6.66 -2.51
C ILE A 41 -5.75 5.94 -2.15
N VAL A 42 -5.48 5.85 -0.85
CA VAL A 42 -4.31 5.15 -0.30
C VAL A 42 -4.46 3.64 -0.49
N ALA A 43 -5.62 3.08 -0.13
CA ALA A 43 -5.92 1.65 -0.27
C ALA A 43 -7.43 1.38 -0.31
N PHE A 44 -7.81 0.23 -0.87
CA PHE A 44 -9.19 -0.27 -0.83
C PHE A 44 -9.26 -1.81 -0.71
N HIS A 45 -10.41 -2.28 -0.23
CA HIS A 45 -10.75 -3.69 -0.12
C HIS A 45 -12.25 -3.89 -0.37
N ILE A 46 -12.64 -4.98 -1.04
CA ILE A 46 -14.04 -5.33 -1.29
C ILE A 46 -14.33 -6.68 -0.63
N SER A 47 -15.49 -6.85 -0.02
CA SER A 47 -15.96 -8.10 0.59
C SER A 47 -17.48 -8.25 0.41
N SER A 48 -17.98 -9.48 0.41
CA SER A 48 -19.43 -9.76 0.46
C SER A 48 -20.05 -9.57 1.85
N ARG A 49 -19.24 -9.26 2.87
CA ARG A 49 -19.69 -9.07 4.25
C ARG A 49 -19.11 -7.78 4.84
N ASN A 50 -19.96 -6.99 5.47
CA ASN A 50 -19.54 -5.87 6.32
C ASN A 50 -19.06 -6.42 7.66
N ASN A 51 -17.74 -6.52 7.84
CA ASN A 51 -17.13 -7.02 9.07
C ASN A 51 -15.83 -6.27 9.38
N ASN A 52 -15.33 -6.41 10.62
CA ASN A 52 -14.08 -5.74 11.02
C ASN A 52 -12.88 -6.19 10.17
N ALA A 53 -12.89 -7.41 9.63
CA ALA A 53 -11.83 -7.91 8.76
C ALA A 53 -11.71 -7.11 7.45
N LEU A 54 -12.82 -6.65 6.87
CA LEU A 54 -12.83 -5.74 5.71
C LEU A 54 -12.00 -4.49 5.99
N VAL A 55 -12.33 -3.76 7.06
CA VAL A 55 -11.65 -2.51 7.44
C VAL A 55 -10.19 -2.75 7.81
N LEU A 56 -9.92 -3.79 8.64
CA LEU A 56 -8.56 -4.15 9.05
C LEU A 56 -7.67 -4.51 7.86
N ASN A 57 -8.21 -5.18 6.84
CA ASN A 57 -7.47 -5.52 5.62
C ASN A 57 -7.19 -4.28 4.77
N THR A 58 -8.11 -3.31 4.69
CA THR A 58 -7.84 -2.03 4.02
C THR A 58 -6.73 -1.25 4.74
N VAL A 59 -6.75 -1.22 6.07
CA VAL A 59 -5.72 -0.54 6.88
C VAL A 59 -4.35 -1.22 6.72
N ARG A 60 -4.29 -2.57 6.72
CA ARG A 60 -3.03 -3.30 6.46
C ARG A 60 -2.43 -2.92 5.10
N LYS A 61 -3.24 -2.95 4.03
CA LYS A 61 -2.79 -2.51 2.69
C LYS A 61 -2.27 -1.06 2.66
N ALA A 62 -2.93 -0.15 3.38
CA ALA A 62 -2.47 1.25 3.48
C ALA A 62 -1.13 1.37 4.23
N LEU A 63 -0.91 0.57 5.28
CA LEU A 63 0.35 0.51 6.02
C LEU A 63 1.47 -0.18 5.22
N GLU A 64 1.14 -1.16 4.38
CA GLU A 64 2.08 -1.80 3.45
C GLU A 64 2.54 -0.83 2.36
N LYS A 65 1.61 -0.16 1.66
CA LYS A 65 1.92 0.90 0.66
C LYS A 65 2.79 2.01 1.26
N LYS A 66 2.54 2.37 2.52
CA LYS A 66 3.37 3.32 3.30
C LYS A 66 4.82 2.87 3.44
N ARG A 67 5.06 1.60 3.76
CA ARG A 67 6.41 1.06 4.00
C ARG A 67 7.20 0.98 2.70
N THR A 68 6.58 0.57 1.60
CA THR A 68 7.22 0.54 0.27
C THR A 68 7.63 1.92 -0.25
N CYS A 69 6.97 3.00 0.18
CA CYS A 69 7.38 4.36 -0.21
C CYS A 69 8.45 4.99 0.70
N LEU A 70 8.82 4.35 1.82
CA LEU A 70 9.88 4.81 2.71
C LEU A 70 11.20 4.06 2.51
N GLU A 71 11.21 3.04 1.64
CA GLU A 71 12.40 2.31 1.20
C GLU A 71 12.65 2.59 -0.29
N PRO A 72 13.38 3.66 -0.67
CA PRO A 72 14.14 3.61 -1.90
C PRO A 72 15.16 2.48 -1.74
N SER A 73 15.01 1.40 -2.51
CA SER A 73 15.93 0.26 -2.49
C SER A 73 17.33 0.65 -2.97
N PHE A 74 18.15 1.19 -2.05
CA PHE A 74 19.51 1.62 -2.32
C PHE A 74 20.45 1.22 -1.17
N THR A 75 20.65 -0.09 -1.03
CA THR A 75 21.76 -0.67 -0.28
C THR A 75 22.50 -1.67 -1.15
N ALA A 76 23.22 -1.14 -2.14
CA ALA A 76 24.37 -1.78 -2.75
C ALA A 76 25.56 -0.80 -2.64
N ILE A 77 26.79 -1.34 -2.55
CA ILE A 77 28.06 -0.64 -2.18
C ILE A 77 28.15 -0.37 -0.65
N GLY A 78 28.94 -1.05 0.19
CA GLY A 78 29.75 -2.28 0.04
C GLY A 78 31.27 -2.08 0.23
N ILE A 79 31.89 -2.66 1.29
CA ILE A 79 33.37 -2.78 1.44
C ILE A 79 33.83 -4.09 2.16
N SER A 80 34.69 -4.85 1.46
CA SER A 80 35.76 -5.81 1.85
C SER A 80 35.54 -7.13 2.63
N ASN A 81 36.06 -8.22 1.99
CA ASN A 81 36.84 -9.35 2.53
C ASN A 81 36.20 -10.34 3.54
N THR A 82 36.18 -11.68 3.35
CA THR A 82 36.77 -12.63 2.35
C THR A 82 35.80 -13.82 2.16
N ARG A 83 35.96 -14.87 1.31
CA ARG A 83 37.05 -15.48 0.49
C ARG A 83 36.50 -15.88 -0.91
N PRO A 84 37.36 -16.23 -1.90
CA PRO A 84 36.91 -16.54 -3.27
C PRO A 84 36.57 -18.02 -3.51
N MET A 85 35.59 -18.28 -4.37
CA MET A 85 35.46 -19.54 -5.10
C MET A 85 34.94 -19.30 -6.53
N THR A 86 35.89 -19.00 -7.41
CA THR A 86 36.06 -19.54 -8.78
C THR A 86 34.85 -19.98 -9.62
N THR A 87 34.83 -19.51 -10.89
CA THR A 87 34.34 -20.22 -12.10
C THR A 87 32.80 -20.22 -12.31
N THR A 88 32.22 -19.89 -13.47
CA THR A 88 32.71 -19.26 -14.72
C THR A 88 31.52 -18.73 -15.54
N THR A 89 31.72 -17.60 -16.21
CA THR A 89 31.15 -17.12 -17.49
C THR A 89 29.83 -17.70 -18.03
N CYS A 90 28.85 -16.82 -18.26
CA CYS A 90 28.09 -16.80 -19.52
C CYS A 90 27.54 -15.38 -19.78
N TRP A 91 28.23 -14.60 -20.63
CA TRP A 91 27.76 -13.31 -21.12
C TRP A 91 27.02 -13.47 -22.47
N LEU A 92 26.16 -12.49 -22.75
CA LEU A 92 25.23 -12.37 -23.88
C LEU A 92 25.69 -12.98 -25.23
N SER A 93 24.75 -13.67 -25.89
CA SER A 93 24.58 -13.59 -27.34
C SER A 93 23.16 -14.03 -27.74
N LEU A 94 22.41 -13.12 -28.39
CA LEU A 94 21.09 -13.24 -29.07
C LEU A 94 20.39 -11.86 -28.94
N ALA A 95 20.11 -11.11 -30.00
CA ALA A 95 20.48 -11.25 -31.41
C ALA A 95 20.59 -9.84 -32.05
#